data_AF-A0A956E952-F1
#
_entry.id   AF-A0A956E952-F1
#
_cell.length_a   1.000
_cell.length_b   1.000
_cell.length_c   1.000
_cell.angle_alpha   90.00
_cell.angle_beta   90.00
_cell.angle_gamma   90.00
#
_symmetry.space_group_name_H-M   'P 1'
#
loop_
_entity.id
_entity.type
_entity.pdbx_description
1 polymer ?
#
loop_
_entity_poly.entity_id
_entity_poly.type
_entity_poly.pdbx_seq_one_letter_code
_entity_poly.pdbx_strand_id
1 'polypeptide(L)'
;MTTLTPGPDSGALHEGDFTDRKLKLAVWKFASCDGCQLSLLDCEDELLALTSRVDIAYFLEATRSVQPGPYDVSLVEGSITTHEDRKRIQAVRRQSRFVITLGACATAGGIQALRNGRDLPEFASMVYAHPEYLDSLDTSTPIASHIHVDFELRGCPVDKHQLLEVLSALLMGRKPAISHHSVCVECKLRGNACVLVSAGEPCLGPITHAGCGALCPSYDRPCYGCFGPAEAANPAALSRRLLGVAPPQDPTIDVPRDALVKAARLHRLLQTFNTLAPEFREEAEHHG
;
A
#
# COMPACT_ATOMS: atom_id res chain seq x y z
N MET A 1 2.02 15.03 -4.67
CA MET A 1 0.72 15.71 -4.39
C MET A 1 -0.44 15.04 -5.14
N THR A 2 -1.07 14.01 -4.56
CA THR A 2 -2.28 13.40 -5.12
C THR A 2 -3.48 14.14 -4.53
N THR A 3 -4.02 15.10 -5.27
CA THR A 3 -5.42 15.52 -5.06
C THR A 3 -6.29 14.29 -5.32
N LEU A 4 -7.39 14.13 -4.58
CA LEU A 4 -8.55 13.37 -5.06
C LEU A 4 -9.07 14.13 -6.29
N THR A 5 -8.34 14.02 -7.37
CA THR A 5 -8.72 14.54 -8.67
C THR A 5 -9.58 13.43 -9.22
N PRO A 6 -10.88 13.70 -9.44
CA PRO A 6 -11.70 12.75 -10.15
C PRO A 6 -10.97 12.36 -11.44
N GLY A 7 -10.91 11.06 -11.73
CA GLY A 7 -10.60 10.58 -13.07
C GLY A 7 -11.41 11.31 -14.15
N PRO A 8 -10.98 11.23 -15.42
CA PRO A 8 -11.52 12.03 -16.53
C PRO A 8 -13.05 11.91 -16.73
N ASP A 9 -13.66 10.83 -16.24
CA ASP A 9 -15.10 10.56 -16.34
C ASP A 9 -15.89 10.80 -15.04
N SER A 10 -15.21 11.14 -13.94
CA SER A 10 -15.84 11.39 -12.64
C SER A 10 -16.00 12.90 -12.40
N GLY A 11 -17.20 13.36 -12.06
CA GLY A 11 -17.42 14.76 -11.69
C GLY A 11 -16.70 15.13 -10.39
N ALA A 12 -16.29 16.40 -10.25
CA ALA A 12 -15.69 16.95 -9.03
C ALA A 12 -16.55 16.68 -7.78
N LEU A 13 -15.91 16.34 -6.65
CA LEU A 13 -16.59 16.36 -5.34
C LEU A 13 -16.85 17.81 -4.97
N HIS A 14 -18.10 18.12 -4.67
CA HIS A 14 -18.47 19.40 -4.11
C HIS A 14 -18.83 19.24 -2.63
N GLU A 15 -18.50 20.26 -1.86
CA GLU A 15 -18.98 20.37 -0.48
C GLU A 15 -20.52 20.29 -0.51
N GLY A 16 -21.07 19.31 0.20
CA GLY A 16 -22.51 19.06 0.22
C GLY A 16 -23.02 17.87 -0.60
N ASP A 17 -22.18 17.21 -1.41
CA ASP A 17 -22.61 16.06 -2.25
C ASP A 17 -23.37 14.95 -1.50
N PHE A 18 -23.13 14.83 -0.19
CA PHE A 18 -23.69 13.82 0.70
C PHE A 18 -24.37 14.43 1.94
N THR A 19 -25.00 15.60 1.81
CA THR A 19 -25.86 16.17 2.86
C THR A 19 -27.26 15.58 2.85
N ASP A 20 -27.83 15.40 1.64
CA ASP A 20 -29.24 15.02 1.46
C ASP A 20 -29.42 13.51 1.15
N ARG A 21 -28.32 12.78 0.99
CA ARG A 21 -28.31 11.33 0.78
C ARG A 21 -27.06 10.68 1.38
N LYS A 22 -27.15 9.37 1.64
CA LYS A 22 -25.97 8.58 2.05
C LYS A 22 -25.02 8.36 0.88
N LEU A 23 -23.72 8.33 1.18
CA LEU A 23 -22.66 7.92 0.28
C LEU A 23 -22.74 6.41 0.06
N LYS A 24 -22.85 5.96 -1.19
CA LYS A 24 -22.94 4.54 -1.53
C LYS A 24 -21.55 3.94 -1.70
N LEU A 25 -21.13 3.13 -0.72
CA LEU A 25 -19.80 2.56 -0.60
C LEU A 25 -19.76 1.11 -1.09
N ALA A 26 -18.71 0.77 -1.84
CA ALA A 26 -18.33 -0.61 -2.14
C ALA A 26 -16.91 -0.91 -1.65
N VAL A 27 -16.69 -2.12 -1.16
CA VAL A 27 -15.40 -2.63 -0.68
C VAL A 27 -15.08 -3.90 -1.47
N TRP A 28 -13.99 -3.86 -2.24
CA TRP A 28 -13.62 -4.90 -3.19
C TRP A 28 -12.34 -5.61 -2.75
N LYS A 29 -12.43 -6.93 -2.71
CA LYS A 29 -11.29 -7.82 -2.47
C LYS A 29 -10.73 -8.36 -3.78
N PHE A 30 -9.42 -8.21 -3.95
CA PHE A 30 -8.56 -8.93 -4.90
C PHE A 30 -7.54 -9.78 -4.13
N ALA A 31 -6.43 -10.20 -4.75
CA ALA A 31 -5.43 -11.04 -4.09
C ALA A 31 -4.80 -10.29 -2.90
N SER A 32 -5.17 -10.71 -1.69
CA SER A 32 -4.89 -10.03 -0.41
C SER A 32 -5.07 -10.98 0.77
N CYS A 33 -4.76 -10.50 1.98
CA CYS A 33 -4.92 -11.23 3.24
C CYS A 33 -6.12 -10.75 4.08
N ASP A 34 -7.00 -9.91 3.52
CA ASP A 34 -8.12 -9.24 4.20
C ASP A 34 -7.75 -8.23 5.30
N GLY A 35 -6.46 -8.00 5.54
CA GLY A 35 -6.02 -7.13 6.62
C GLY A 35 -6.56 -5.70 6.51
N CYS A 36 -6.72 -5.14 5.30
CA CYS A 36 -7.22 -3.77 5.17
C CYS A 36 -8.74 -3.68 5.36
N GLN A 37 -9.48 -4.71 4.93
CA GLN A 37 -10.91 -4.85 5.23
C GLN A 37 -11.16 -5.04 6.73
N LEU A 38 -10.29 -5.79 7.42
CA LEU A 38 -10.35 -5.91 8.88
C LEU A 38 -10.09 -4.55 9.54
N SER A 39 -9.11 -3.75 9.09
CA SER A 39 -8.94 -2.38 9.59
C SER A 39 -10.18 -1.51 9.44
N LEU A 40 -11.00 -1.73 8.40
CA LEU A 40 -12.28 -1.04 8.23
C LEU A 40 -13.33 -1.52 9.25
N LEU A 41 -13.38 -2.82 9.54
CA LEU A 41 -14.29 -3.40 10.53
C LEU A 41 -13.89 -3.04 11.97
N ASP A 42 -12.59 -2.94 12.25
CA ASP A 42 -12.01 -2.52 13.54
C ASP A 42 -12.27 -1.03 13.86
N CYS A 43 -12.91 -0.29 12.94
CA CYS A 43 -13.42 1.05 13.22
C CYS A 43 -14.71 1.02 14.06
N GLU A 44 -15.22 -0.15 14.46
CA GLU A 44 -16.27 -0.36 15.49
C GLU A 44 -17.29 0.79 15.65
N ASP A 45 -17.19 1.56 16.73
CA ASP A 45 -18.11 2.64 17.08
C ASP A 45 -18.07 3.81 16.07
N GLU A 46 -16.89 4.13 15.54
CA GLU A 46 -16.73 5.13 14.49
C GLU A 46 -17.39 4.70 13.18
N LEU A 47 -17.33 3.40 12.85
CA LEU A 47 -18.02 2.84 11.69
C LEU A 47 -19.54 2.95 11.86
N LEU A 48 -20.08 2.69 13.05
CA LEU A 48 -21.49 2.88 13.36
C LEU A 48 -21.92 4.34 13.16
N ALA A 49 -21.13 5.31 13.65
CA ALA A 49 -21.40 6.72 13.41
C ALA A 49 -21.41 7.06 11.90
N LEU A 50 -20.50 6.45 11.12
CA LEU A 50 -20.44 6.61 9.67
C LEU A 50 -21.63 5.98 8.94
N THR A 51 -22.24 4.89 9.44
CA THR A 51 -23.41 4.25 8.77
C THR A 51 -24.65 5.15 8.66
N SER A 52 -24.72 6.21 9.47
CA SER A 52 -25.75 7.25 9.33
C SER A 52 -25.61 8.04 8.02
N ARG A 53 -24.39 8.12 7.48
CA ARG A 53 -24.03 8.89 6.28
C ARG A 53 -23.51 8.03 5.12
N VAL A 54 -23.22 6.76 5.37
CA VAL A 54 -22.69 5.80 4.40
C VAL A 54 -23.66 4.62 4.27
N ASP A 55 -24.02 4.28 3.05
CA ASP A 55 -24.71 3.05 2.68
C ASP A 55 -23.68 2.05 2.16
N ILE A 56 -23.40 0.99 2.93
CA ILE A 56 -22.48 -0.09 2.53
C ILE A 56 -23.22 -1.02 1.58
N ALA A 57 -23.12 -0.71 0.29
CA ALA A 57 -23.84 -1.39 -0.78
C ALA A 57 -23.20 -2.71 -1.21
N TYR A 58 -21.87 -2.82 -1.12
CA TYR A 58 -21.13 -4.03 -1.45
C TYR A 58 -19.98 -4.19 -0.47
N PHE A 59 -20.04 -5.17 0.44
CA PHE A 59 -18.93 -5.54 1.32
C PHE A 59 -19.12 -6.97 1.82
N LEU A 60 -18.59 -7.94 1.08
CA LEU A 60 -18.85 -9.36 1.30
C LEU A 60 -18.35 -9.89 2.66
N GLU A 61 -17.34 -9.24 3.25
CA GLU A 61 -16.84 -9.59 4.59
C GLU A 61 -17.83 -9.16 5.69
N ALA A 62 -18.52 -8.04 5.50
CA ALA A 62 -19.43 -7.48 6.51
C ALA A 62 -20.89 -7.93 6.35
N THR A 63 -21.34 -8.18 5.12
CA THR A 63 -22.74 -8.45 4.83
C THR A 63 -22.94 -9.33 3.60
N ARG A 64 -24.02 -10.12 3.65
CA ARG A 64 -24.51 -10.90 2.51
C ARG A 64 -25.33 -10.07 1.53
N SER A 65 -25.82 -8.91 1.96
CA SER A 65 -26.61 -8.02 1.12
C SER A 65 -25.70 -7.36 0.09
N VAL A 66 -26.08 -7.46 -1.18
CA VAL A 66 -25.35 -6.82 -2.28
C VAL A 66 -26.33 -5.98 -3.07
N GLN A 67 -26.07 -4.68 -3.13
CA GLN A 67 -26.80 -3.74 -3.95
C GLN A 67 -25.96 -3.41 -5.20
N PRO A 68 -26.57 -3.38 -6.41
CA PRO A 68 -25.84 -3.02 -7.63
C PRO A 68 -25.40 -1.56 -7.59
N GLY A 69 -24.37 -1.24 -8.39
CA GLY A 69 -23.91 0.14 -8.60
C GLY A 69 -24.92 1.02 -9.36
N PRO A 70 -24.54 2.26 -9.72
CA PRO A 70 -23.21 2.86 -9.53
C PRO A 70 -22.89 3.13 -8.06
N TYR A 71 -21.61 3.15 -7.73
CA TYR A 71 -21.08 3.45 -6.39
C TYR A 71 -20.44 4.83 -6.37
N ASP A 72 -20.61 5.56 -5.27
CA ASP A 72 -19.93 6.84 -5.08
C ASP A 72 -18.44 6.62 -4.81
N VAL A 73 -18.11 5.64 -3.96
CA VAL A 73 -16.74 5.30 -3.62
C VAL A 73 -16.59 3.78 -3.62
N SER A 74 -15.52 3.31 -4.25
CA SER A 74 -15.06 1.93 -4.20
C SER A 74 -13.69 1.87 -3.53
N LEU A 75 -13.64 1.25 -2.35
CA LEU A 75 -12.40 0.89 -1.68
C LEU A 75 -11.91 -0.44 -2.26
N VAL A 76 -10.65 -0.51 -2.68
CA VAL A 76 -10.09 -1.68 -3.35
C VAL A 76 -8.86 -2.16 -2.61
N GLU A 77 -8.93 -3.35 -2.03
CA GLU A 77 -7.79 -4.06 -1.42
C GLU A 77 -7.28 -5.15 -2.38
N GLY A 78 -5.96 -5.34 -2.38
CA GLY A 78 -5.31 -6.46 -3.05
C GLY A 78 -4.73 -6.13 -4.42
N SER A 79 -3.84 -7.00 -4.87
CA SER A 79 -3.16 -6.90 -6.16
C SER A 79 -3.91 -7.66 -7.26
N ILE A 80 -3.65 -7.33 -8.52
CA ILE A 80 -4.17 -8.08 -9.68
C ILE A 80 -3.25 -9.27 -9.98
N THR A 81 -3.80 -10.48 -9.94
CA THR A 81 -3.02 -11.72 -10.09
C THR A 81 -3.56 -12.70 -11.13
N THR A 82 -4.81 -12.52 -11.57
CA THR A 82 -5.48 -13.40 -12.54
C THR A 82 -6.05 -12.60 -13.71
N HIS A 83 -6.39 -13.28 -14.80
CA HIS A 83 -7.05 -12.63 -15.94
C HIS A 83 -8.45 -12.11 -15.57
N GLU A 84 -9.15 -12.82 -14.69
CA GLU A 84 -10.46 -12.39 -14.19
C GLU A 84 -10.34 -11.15 -13.28
N ASP A 85 -9.32 -11.08 -12.42
CA ASP A 85 -9.05 -9.88 -11.61
C ASP A 85 -8.94 -8.64 -12.51
N ARG A 86 -8.19 -8.75 -13.62
CA ARG A 86 -8.00 -7.66 -14.58
C ARG A 86 -9.31 -7.19 -15.22
N LYS A 87 -10.21 -8.12 -15.58
CA LYS A 87 -11.54 -7.77 -16.12
C LYS A 87 -12.41 -7.13 -15.04
N ARG A 88 -12.39 -7.69 -13.84
CA ARG A 88 -13.20 -7.25 -12.69
C ARG A 88 -12.81 -5.85 -12.24
N ILE A 89 -11.53 -5.52 -12.14
CA ILE A 89 -11.10 -4.17 -11.72
C ILE A 89 -11.51 -3.09 -12.72
N GLN A 90 -11.48 -3.39 -14.03
CA GLN A 90 -12.00 -2.49 -15.06
C GLN A 90 -13.52 -2.29 -14.94
N ALA A 91 -14.27 -3.35 -14.62
CA ALA A 91 -15.69 -3.24 -14.33
C ALA A 91 -15.96 -2.38 -13.09
N VAL A 92 -15.19 -2.57 -12.01
CA VAL A 92 -15.25 -1.73 -10.80
C VAL A 92 -15.04 -0.27 -11.14
N ARG A 93 -14.01 0.07 -11.93
CA ARG A 93 -13.75 1.46 -12.34
C ARG A 93 -14.93 2.08 -13.08
N ARG A 94 -15.55 1.36 -14.02
CA ARG A 94 -16.68 1.86 -14.84
C ARG A 94 -17.94 2.16 -14.02
N GLN A 95 -18.12 1.50 -12.88
CA GLN A 95 -19.31 1.67 -12.02
C GLN A 95 -19.02 2.47 -10.74
N SER A 96 -17.84 3.06 -10.62
CA SER A 96 -17.43 3.81 -9.42
C SER A 96 -17.11 5.25 -9.79
N ARG A 97 -17.65 6.21 -9.03
CA ARG A 97 -17.26 7.61 -9.17
C ARG A 97 -15.84 7.84 -8.63
N PHE A 98 -15.51 7.28 -7.47
CA PHE A 98 -14.14 7.26 -6.94
C PHE A 98 -13.67 5.83 -6.66
N VAL A 99 -12.40 5.56 -6.93
CA VAL A 99 -11.68 4.34 -6.59
C VAL A 99 -10.50 4.72 -5.70
N ILE A 100 -10.48 4.15 -4.50
CA ILE A 100 -9.43 4.35 -3.52
C ILE A 100 -8.79 3.00 -3.24
N THR A 101 -7.49 2.89 -3.42
CA THR A 101 -6.77 1.65 -3.09
C THR A 101 -6.41 1.63 -1.61
N LEU A 102 -6.52 0.44 -1.02
CA LEU A 102 -6.17 0.18 0.37
C LEU A 102 -4.98 -0.77 0.42
N GLY A 103 -3.90 -0.26 1.01
CA GLY A 103 -2.76 -1.02 1.46
C GLY A 103 -1.75 -1.41 0.39
N ALA A 104 -0.60 -1.92 0.86
CA ALA A 104 0.60 -2.19 0.07
C ALA A 104 0.34 -3.15 -1.11
N CYS A 105 -0.57 -4.11 -0.93
CA CYS A 105 -0.97 -5.02 -2.01
C CYS A 105 -1.58 -4.26 -3.20
N ALA A 106 -2.50 -3.33 -2.93
CA ALA A 106 -3.20 -2.59 -3.97
C ALA A 106 -2.34 -1.46 -4.56
N THR A 107 -1.44 -0.87 -3.78
CA THR A 107 -0.61 0.27 -4.19
C THR A 107 0.72 -0.12 -4.80
N ALA A 108 1.33 -1.24 -4.39
CA ALA A 108 2.68 -1.64 -4.80
C ALA A 108 2.83 -3.14 -5.08
N GLY A 109 1.73 -3.89 -5.16
CA GLY A 109 1.73 -5.35 -5.36
C GLY A 109 1.96 -6.16 -4.08
N GLY A 110 2.46 -5.54 -3.01
CA GLY A 110 2.61 -6.16 -1.69
C GLY A 110 3.47 -7.42 -1.68
N ILE A 111 3.19 -8.30 -0.71
CA ILE A 111 3.91 -9.58 -0.55
C ILE A 111 3.75 -10.48 -1.78
N GLN A 112 2.60 -10.39 -2.45
CA GLN A 112 2.25 -11.18 -3.63
C GLN A 112 3.21 -10.91 -4.79
N ALA A 113 3.69 -9.66 -4.92
CA ALA A 113 4.63 -9.26 -5.96
C ALA A 113 6.04 -9.83 -5.77
N LEU A 114 6.38 -10.43 -4.62
CA LEU A 114 7.65 -11.14 -4.43
C LEU A 114 7.83 -12.33 -5.39
N ARG A 115 6.74 -12.83 -5.98
CA ARG A 115 6.79 -13.86 -7.02
C ARG A 115 7.22 -13.32 -8.39
N ASN A 116 7.21 -12.01 -8.60
CA ASN A 116 7.49 -11.42 -9.92
C ASN A 116 8.93 -11.72 -10.34
N GLY A 117 9.12 -12.16 -11.58
CA GLY A 117 10.45 -12.55 -12.08
C GLY A 117 10.98 -13.87 -11.51
N ARG A 118 10.12 -14.68 -10.89
CA ARG A 118 10.42 -16.05 -10.45
C ARG A 118 9.65 -17.08 -11.30
N ASP A 119 10.04 -18.35 -11.19
CA ASP A 119 9.38 -19.45 -11.89
C ASP A 119 8.03 -19.80 -11.22
N LEU A 120 6.96 -19.20 -11.74
CA LEU A 120 5.61 -19.41 -11.25
C LEU A 120 5.13 -20.87 -11.44
N PRO A 121 5.37 -21.53 -12.59
CA PRO A 121 5.11 -22.97 -12.74
C PRO A 121 5.79 -23.83 -11.66
N GLU A 122 7.05 -23.56 -11.33
CA GLU A 122 7.76 -24.25 -10.24
C GLU A 122 7.01 -24.07 -8.92
N PHE A 123 6.70 -22.83 -8.52
CA PHE A 123 5.93 -22.56 -7.31
C PHE A 123 4.56 -23.25 -7.28
N ALA A 124 3.83 -23.20 -8.40
CA ALA A 124 2.53 -23.82 -8.53
C ALA A 124 2.61 -25.34 -8.31
N SER A 125 3.58 -26.01 -8.92
CA SER A 125 3.79 -27.46 -8.78
C SER A 125 4.18 -27.91 -7.36
N MET A 126 4.76 -27.03 -6.55
CA MET A 126 5.07 -27.33 -5.15
C MET A 126 3.83 -27.32 -4.25
N VAL A 127 2.81 -26.54 -4.60
CA VAL A 127 1.59 -26.36 -3.80
C VAL A 127 0.43 -27.21 -4.31
N TYR A 128 0.29 -27.33 -5.63
CA TYR A 128 -0.85 -27.94 -6.30
C TYR A 128 -0.42 -29.19 -7.10
N ALA A 129 -1.17 -30.27 -6.93
CA ALA A 129 -0.98 -31.49 -7.72
C ALA A 129 -1.31 -31.31 -9.21
N HIS A 130 -2.25 -30.39 -9.52
CA HIS A 130 -2.68 -30.05 -10.88
C HIS A 130 -2.56 -28.53 -11.11
N PRO A 131 -1.34 -28.01 -11.34
CA PRO A 131 -1.10 -26.58 -11.52
C PRO A 131 -1.72 -26.02 -12.81
N GLU A 132 -2.04 -26.87 -13.79
CA GLU A 132 -2.69 -26.51 -15.06
C GLU A 132 -4.08 -25.89 -14.89
N TYR A 133 -4.73 -26.06 -13.73
CA TYR A 133 -6.02 -25.44 -13.43
C TYR A 133 -5.92 -24.01 -12.92
N LEU A 134 -4.70 -23.51 -12.65
CA LEU A 134 -4.50 -22.16 -12.16
C LEU A 134 -4.55 -21.16 -13.33
N ASP A 135 -5.52 -20.24 -13.28
CA ASP A 135 -5.55 -19.06 -14.14
C ASP A 135 -4.84 -17.89 -13.45
N SER A 136 -3.50 -17.91 -13.46
CA SER A 136 -2.67 -16.83 -12.91
C SER A 136 -1.92 -16.09 -14.01
N LEU A 137 -1.82 -14.78 -13.85
CA LEU A 137 -0.83 -13.96 -14.55
C LEU A 137 0.57 -14.27 -14.01
N ASP A 138 1.59 -14.01 -14.84
CA ASP A 138 3.01 -14.15 -14.46
C ASP A 138 3.42 -13.19 -13.34
N THR A 139 2.67 -12.11 -13.16
CA THR A 139 2.98 -11.06 -12.20
C THR A 139 1.80 -10.78 -11.27
N SER A 140 2.10 -10.26 -10.09
CA SER A 140 1.17 -9.54 -9.22
C SER A 140 1.47 -8.05 -9.37
N THR A 141 0.46 -7.25 -9.71
CA THR A 141 0.63 -5.82 -10.03
C THR A 141 -0.37 -4.94 -9.26
N PRO A 142 -0.01 -3.68 -8.96
CA PRO A 142 -0.89 -2.75 -8.27
C PRO A 142 -2.09 -2.37 -9.14
N ILE A 143 -3.16 -1.92 -8.50
CA ILE A 143 -4.42 -1.55 -9.16
C ILE A 143 -4.21 -0.42 -10.20
N ALA A 144 -3.33 0.54 -9.89
CA ALA A 144 -3.02 1.68 -10.74
C ALA A 144 -2.39 1.29 -12.10
N SER A 145 -1.86 0.07 -12.24
CA SER A 145 -1.38 -0.44 -13.54
C SER A 145 -2.52 -0.84 -14.49
N HIS A 146 -3.76 -0.94 -14.02
CA HIS A 146 -4.90 -1.44 -14.80
C HIS A 146 -6.02 -0.43 -15.00
N ILE A 147 -6.17 0.51 -14.07
CA ILE A 147 -7.21 1.54 -14.05
C ILE A 147 -6.69 2.84 -13.42
N HIS A 148 -7.42 3.94 -13.63
CA HIS A 148 -7.20 5.16 -12.86
C HIS A 148 -7.67 5.00 -11.40
N VAL A 149 -6.79 5.31 -10.46
CA VAL A 149 -7.03 5.32 -9.00
C VAL A 149 -7.01 6.78 -8.53
N ASP A 150 -8.06 7.21 -7.83
CA ASP A 150 -8.21 8.61 -7.41
C ASP A 150 -7.42 8.93 -6.13
N PHE A 151 -7.20 7.92 -5.27
CA PHE A 151 -6.39 8.06 -4.06
C PHE A 151 -5.81 6.72 -3.61
N GLU A 152 -4.60 6.76 -3.04
CA GLU A 152 -3.94 5.58 -2.48
C GLU A 152 -3.78 5.75 -0.97
N LEU A 153 -4.45 4.91 -0.18
CA LEU A 153 -4.22 4.83 1.26
C LEU A 153 -3.24 3.68 1.54
N ARG A 154 -2.04 4.02 1.99
CA ARG A 154 -0.94 3.07 2.17
C ARG A 154 -0.93 2.41 3.54
N GLY A 155 -0.28 1.26 3.63
CA GLY A 155 -0.13 0.48 4.87
C GLY A 155 -0.25 -1.04 4.64
N CYS A 156 0.21 -1.86 5.58
CA CYS A 156 -0.03 -3.31 5.54
C CYS A 156 -0.32 -3.85 6.95
N PRO A 157 -1.57 -3.73 7.43
CA PRO A 157 -2.71 -3.08 6.78
C PRO A 157 -2.67 -1.54 6.92
N VAL A 158 -3.66 -0.87 6.33
CA VAL A 158 -3.87 0.58 6.51
C VAL A 158 -4.18 0.90 7.98
N ASP A 159 -3.81 2.11 8.41
CA ASP A 159 -4.15 2.61 9.74
C ASP A 159 -5.63 3.06 9.82
N LYS A 160 -6.28 2.75 10.94
CA LYS A 160 -7.71 3.06 11.15
C LYS A 160 -7.99 4.55 11.18
N HIS A 161 -7.12 5.36 11.78
CA HIS A 161 -7.33 6.80 11.88
C HIS A 161 -7.14 7.47 10.52
N GLN A 162 -6.18 7.02 9.73
CA GLN A 162 -6.02 7.48 8.35
C GLN A 162 -7.21 7.08 7.46
N LEU A 163 -7.76 5.88 7.66
CA LEU A 163 -8.96 5.44 6.94
C LEU A 163 -10.18 6.30 7.30
N LEU A 164 -10.42 6.52 8.60
CA LEU A 164 -11.49 7.41 9.07
C LEU A 164 -11.33 8.84 8.55
N GLU A 165 -10.10 9.36 8.51
CA GLU A 165 -9.80 10.67 7.93
C GLU A 165 -10.14 10.74 6.44
N VAL A 166 -9.77 9.71 5.66
CA VAL A 166 -10.12 9.63 4.22
C VAL A 166 -11.64 9.60 4.02
N LEU A 167 -12.35 8.74 4.76
CA LEU A 167 -13.81 8.63 4.66
C LEU A 167 -14.51 9.93 5.08
N SER A 168 -14.06 10.56 6.18
CA SER A 168 -14.61 11.82 6.66
C SER A 168 -14.36 12.95 5.67
N ALA A 169 -13.16 13.01 5.10
CA ALA A 169 -12.81 14.00 4.09
C ALA A 169 -13.69 13.89 2.83
N LEU A 170 -13.95 12.66 2.37
CA LEU A 170 -14.85 12.40 1.24
C LEU A 170 -16.28 12.85 1.52
N LEU A 171 -16.81 12.53 2.72
CA LEU A 171 -18.16 12.94 3.13
C LEU A 171 -18.32 14.47 3.25
N MET A 172 -17.22 15.18 3.47
CA MET A 172 -17.17 16.64 3.56
C MET A 172 -16.78 17.32 2.23
N GLY A 173 -16.44 16.56 1.19
CA GLY A 173 -15.95 17.13 -0.07
C GLY A 173 -14.60 17.86 0.06
N ARG A 174 -13.76 17.48 1.04
CA ARG A 174 -12.43 18.06 1.25
C ARG A 174 -11.31 17.07 0.93
N LYS A 175 -10.10 17.59 0.79
CA LYS A 175 -8.90 16.75 0.67
C LYS A 175 -8.59 16.05 2.02
N PRO A 176 -8.28 14.74 2.03
CA PRO A 176 -7.77 14.04 3.20
C PRO A 176 -6.46 14.65 3.69
N ALA A 177 -6.35 14.87 4.99
CA ALA A 177 -5.16 15.37 5.67
C ALA A 177 -4.27 14.19 6.08
N ILE A 178 -3.66 13.53 5.09
CA ILE A 178 -2.70 12.45 5.32
C ILE A 178 -1.28 13.04 5.39
N SER A 179 -0.54 12.65 6.43
CA SER A 179 0.86 13.06 6.61
C SER A 179 1.72 12.67 5.41
N HIS A 180 2.60 13.55 4.95
CA HIS A 180 3.51 13.27 3.83
C HIS A 180 4.96 13.01 4.25
N HIS A 181 5.26 13.16 5.55
CA HIS A 181 6.60 12.99 6.08
C HIS A 181 6.95 11.52 6.31
N SER A 182 8.23 11.25 6.62
CA SER A 182 8.68 9.89 6.91
C SER A 182 8.35 9.46 8.34
N VAL A 183 8.24 8.15 8.56
CA VAL A 183 8.02 7.54 9.90
C VAL A 183 8.98 8.07 10.96
N CYS A 184 10.16 8.55 10.57
CA CYS A 184 11.12 9.17 11.49
C CYS A 184 10.54 10.32 12.31
N VAL A 185 9.63 11.14 11.76
CA VAL A 185 9.03 12.25 12.50
C VAL A 185 8.19 11.73 13.66
N GLU A 186 7.25 10.82 13.39
CA GLU A 186 6.43 10.16 14.41
C GLU A 186 7.29 9.38 15.42
N CYS A 187 8.31 8.68 14.94
CA CYS A 187 9.25 7.92 15.76
C CYS A 187 9.98 8.81 16.78
N LYS A 188 10.42 10.01 16.34
CA LYS A 188 11.09 10.99 17.22
C LYS A 188 10.13 11.68 18.16
N LEU A 189 8.92 12.01 17.72
CA LEU A 189 7.88 12.58 18.59
C LEU A 189 7.49 11.62 19.72
N ARG A 190 7.55 10.30 19.48
CA ARG A 190 7.33 9.27 20.51
C ARG A 190 8.51 9.04 21.45
N GLY A 191 9.65 9.70 21.21
CA GLY A 191 10.84 9.53 22.04
C GLY A 191 11.59 8.21 21.82
N ASN A 192 11.32 7.49 20.73
CA ASN A 192 11.98 6.21 20.47
C ASN A 192 13.49 6.38 20.25
N ALA A 193 14.29 5.50 20.86
CA ALA A 193 15.69 5.36 20.54
C ALA A 193 15.84 4.95 19.06
N CYS A 194 16.80 5.54 18.35
CA CYS A 194 16.96 5.26 16.93
C CYS A 194 17.67 3.93 16.72
N VAL A 195 16.92 2.85 16.49
CA VAL A 195 17.45 1.50 16.27
C VAL A 195 18.52 1.41 15.17
N LEU A 196 18.41 2.26 14.14
CA LEU A 196 19.42 2.36 13.08
C LEU A 196 20.78 2.88 13.59
N VAL A 197 20.76 3.78 14.57
CA VAL A 197 21.98 4.42 15.11
C VAL A 197 22.47 3.69 16.36
N SER A 198 21.58 3.34 17.29
CA SER A 198 21.94 2.73 18.57
C SER A 198 22.25 1.24 18.46
N ALA A 199 21.56 0.53 17.57
CA ALA A 199 21.71 -0.92 17.39
C ALA A 199 22.31 -1.31 16.03
N GLY A 200 22.40 -0.37 15.08
CA GLY A 200 22.89 -0.65 13.72
C GLY A 200 21.92 -1.47 12.87
N GLU A 201 20.65 -1.56 13.27
CA GLU A 201 19.63 -2.36 12.60
C GLU A 201 19.13 -1.69 11.30
N PRO A 202 18.92 -2.46 10.21
CA PRO A 202 18.55 -1.89 8.91
C PRO A 202 17.08 -1.44 8.90
N CYS A 203 16.85 -0.17 9.22
CA CYS A 203 15.53 0.44 9.36
C CYS A 203 15.16 1.26 8.11
N LEU A 204 14.01 0.95 7.50
CA LEU A 204 13.46 1.68 6.34
C LEU A 204 12.68 2.94 6.70
N GLY A 205 12.57 3.26 7.99
CA GLY A 205 11.80 4.40 8.50
C GLY A 205 12.10 5.74 7.81
N PRO A 206 13.36 6.08 7.47
CA PRO A 206 13.69 7.34 6.80
C PRO A 206 13.03 7.53 5.42
N ILE A 207 12.72 6.44 4.72
CA ILE A 207 12.14 6.47 3.37
C ILE A 207 10.69 6.00 3.35
N THR A 208 10.12 5.68 4.51
CA THR A 208 8.76 5.13 4.62
C THR A 208 7.78 6.21 5.04
N HIS A 209 6.63 6.28 4.39
CA HIS A 209 5.54 7.19 4.69
C HIS A 209 4.99 7.00 6.12
N ALA A 210 4.69 8.09 6.80
CA ALA A 210 4.15 8.09 8.17
C ALA A 210 2.68 7.66 8.26
N GLY A 211 2.19 7.40 9.48
CA GLY A 211 0.80 6.99 9.73
C GLY A 211 0.66 5.76 10.60
N CYS A 212 1.68 4.92 10.66
CA CYS A 212 1.68 3.71 11.51
C CYS A 212 2.02 4.01 12.97
N GLY A 213 2.24 5.28 13.33
CA GLY A 213 2.61 5.70 14.67
C GLY A 213 3.98 5.17 15.11
N ALA A 214 4.86 4.89 14.16
CA ALA A 214 6.16 4.24 14.39
C ALA A 214 6.06 2.98 15.29
N LEU A 215 5.10 2.10 14.98
CA LEU A 215 4.83 0.91 15.77
C LEU A 215 6.08 0.03 15.97
N CYS A 216 6.75 -0.38 14.89
CA CYS A 216 7.89 -1.31 15.00
C CYS A 216 9.05 -0.73 15.84
N PRO A 217 9.51 0.52 15.60
CA PRO A 217 10.55 1.12 16.43
C PRO A 217 10.17 1.31 17.90
N SER A 218 8.88 1.41 18.22
CA SER A 218 8.43 1.49 19.63
C SER A 218 8.61 0.16 20.39
N TYR A 219 8.91 -0.92 19.67
CA TYR A 219 9.23 -2.24 20.21
C TYR A 219 10.63 -2.70 19.79
N ASP A 220 11.56 -1.75 19.62
CA ASP A 220 12.97 -1.99 19.28
C ASP A 220 13.19 -2.78 17.98
N ARG A 221 12.23 -2.72 17.04
CA ARG A 221 12.35 -3.34 15.71
C ARG A 221 12.58 -2.29 14.61
N PRO A 222 13.38 -2.59 13.58
CA PRO A 222 13.47 -1.72 12.41
C PRO A 222 12.12 -1.62 11.70
N CYS A 223 11.88 -0.50 11.04
CA CYS A 223 10.75 -0.35 10.14
C CYS A 223 10.97 -1.17 8.86
N TYR A 224 9.94 -1.91 8.44
CA TYR A 224 9.94 -2.77 7.26
C TYR A 224 9.43 -2.10 5.98
N GLY A 225 9.02 -0.82 6.06
CA GLY A 225 8.59 -0.08 4.88
C GLY A 225 7.17 -0.32 4.40
N CYS A 226 6.31 -1.00 5.16
CA CYS A 226 4.98 -1.41 4.69
C CYS A 226 3.99 -0.27 4.35
N PHE A 227 4.29 0.98 4.73
CA PHE A 227 3.50 2.16 4.36
C PHE A 227 3.97 2.81 3.04
N GLY A 228 4.93 2.21 2.34
CA GLY A 228 5.43 2.70 1.06
C GLY A 228 6.27 3.99 1.17
N PRO A 229 6.65 4.60 0.04
CA PRO A 229 7.62 5.70 -0.02
C PRO A 229 7.09 7.00 0.60
N ALA A 230 7.89 7.67 1.43
CA ALA A 230 7.61 9.05 1.83
C ALA A 230 7.72 10.00 0.61
N GLU A 231 7.11 11.19 0.65
CA GLU A 231 7.09 12.12 -0.50
C GLU A 231 8.48 12.50 -1.01
N ALA A 232 9.46 12.65 -0.11
CA ALA A 232 10.86 12.91 -0.43
C ALA A 232 11.76 11.72 -0.06
N ALA A 233 11.30 10.49 -0.33
CA ALA A 233 12.09 9.28 -0.09
C ALA A 233 13.43 9.35 -0.86
N ASN A 234 14.53 9.01 -0.18
CA ASN A 234 15.85 8.88 -0.79
C ASN A 234 16.46 7.50 -0.48
N PRO A 235 15.98 6.44 -1.16
CA PRO A 235 16.45 5.07 -0.95
C PRO A 235 17.96 4.94 -1.16
N ALA A 236 18.52 5.56 -2.20
CA ALA A 236 19.95 5.54 -2.49
C ALA A 236 20.82 6.05 -1.33
N ALA A 237 20.43 7.15 -0.68
CA ALA A 237 21.14 7.66 0.48
C ALA A 237 21.04 6.70 1.69
N LEU A 238 19.86 6.11 1.90
CA LEU A 238 19.67 5.12 2.97
C LEU A 238 20.50 3.86 2.70
N SER A 239 20.48 3.34 1.48
CA SER A 239 21.29 2.19 1.05
C SER A 239 22.77 2.40 1.33
N ARG A 240 23.35 3.55 0.91
CA ARG A 240 24.76 3.89 1.22
C ARG A 240 25.03 3.84 2.72
N ARG A 241 24.13 4.42 3.53
CA ARG A 241 24.24 4.40 4.99
C ARG A 241 24.19 2.97 5.55
N LEU A 242 23.28 2.13 5.06
CA LEU A 242 23.11 0.74 5.52
C LEU A 242 24.28 -0.17 5.13
N LEU A 243 24.89 0.08 3.96
CA LEU A 243 26.08 -0.62 3.51
C LEU A 243 27.35 -0.14 4.24
N GLY A 244 27.28 0.96 4.99
CA GLY A 244 28.44 1.59 5.62
C GLY A 244 29.39 2.26 4.62
N VAL A 245 28.89 2.58 3.42
CA VAL A 245 29.65 3.21 2.34
C VAL A 245 29.51 4.72 2.48
N ALA A 246 30.64 5.43 2.59
CA ALA A 246 30.68 6.88 2.50
C ALA A 246 30.20 7.33 1.09
N PRO A 247 29.68 8.55 0.88
CA PRO A 247 29.42 9.05 -0.47
C PRO A 247 30.68 8.84 -1.36
N PRO A 248 30.49 8.47 -2.65
CA PRO A 248 31.58 7.93 -3.47
C PRO A 248 32.75 8.91 -3.54
N GLN A 249 33.96 8.42 -3.29
CA GLN A 249 35.19 9.15 -3.64
C GLN A 249 35.95 8.51 -4.81
N ASP A 250 35.67 7.27 -5.22
CA ASP A 250 36.34 6.66 -6.37
C ASP A 250 35.65 5.36 -6.84
N PRO A 251 35.34 5.17 -8.14
CA PRO A 251 34.79 3.94 -8.71
C PRO A 251 35.78 2.76 -8.79
N THR A 252 37.04 2.89 -8.36
CA THR A 252 38.06 1.83 -8.43
C THR A 252 38.22 1.00 -7.14
N ILE A 253 37.40 1.25 -6.12
CA ILE A 253 37.52 0.55 -4.82
C ILE A 253 36.79 -0.79 -4.85
N ASP A 254 37.54 -1.85 -4.56
CA ASP A 254 37.08 -3.24 -4.46
C ASP A 254 36.07 -3.40 -3.29
N VAL A 255 34.87 -3.89 -3.60
CA VAL A 255 33.76 -3.99 -2.63
C VAL A 255 33.88 -5.30 -1.85
N PRO A 256 34.08 -5.27 -0.51
CA PRO A 256 34.29 -6.48 0.28
C PRO A 256 33.13 -7.48 0.19
N ARG A 257 33.41 -8.79 0.32
CA ARG A 257 32.39 -9.87 0.28
C ARG A 257 31.25 -9.67 1.30
N ASP A 258 31.54 -9.08 2.45
CA ASP A 258 30.54 -8.74 3.47
C ASP A 258 29.58 -7.63 3.01
N ALA A 259 30.02 -6.73 2.12
CA ALA A 259 29.17 -5.71 1.51
C ALA A 259 28.25 -6.31 0.43
N LEU A 260 28.68 -7.36 -0.30
CA LEU A 260 27.83 -8.10 -1.24
C LEU A 260 26.70 -8.86 -0.52
N VAL A 261 26.99 -9.50 0.62
CA VAL A 261 25.94 -10.14 1.46
C VAL A 261 24.95 -9.10 2.00
N LYS A 262 25.45 -7.91 2.36
CA LYS A 262 24.59 -6.79 2.78
C LYS A 262 23.75 -6.22 1.61
N ALA A 263 24.28 -6.18 0.39
CA ALA A 263 23.55 -5.74 -0.80
C ALA A 263 22.40 -6.70 -1.15
N ALA A 264 22.63 -8.03 -1.15
CA ALA A 264 21.56 -9.00 -1.37
C ALA A 264 20.47 -8.96 -0.28
N ARG A 265 20.84 -8.64 0.96
CA ARG A 265 19.88 -8.39 2.05
C ARG A 265 19.10 -7.10 1.84
N LEU A 266 19.75 -6.07 1.30
CA LEU A 266 19.15 -4.78 1.01
C LEU A 266 18.13 -4.86 -0.13
N HIS A 267 18.43 -5.60 -1.20
CA HIS A 267 17.46 -5.93 -2.25
C HIS A 267 16.16 -6.52 -1.66
N ARG A 268 16.27 -7.56 -0.84
CA ARG A 268 15.11 -8.19 -0.18
C ARG A 268 14.37 -7.24 0.76
N LEU A 269 15.12 -6.45 1.53
CA LEU A 269 14.57 -5.49 2.47
C LEU A 269 13.71 -4.44 1.73
N LEU A 270 14.20 -3.93 0.60
CA LEU A 270 13.49 -2.92 -0.20
C LEU A 270 12.26 -3.50 -0.92
N GLN A 271 12.27 -4.79 -1.30
CA GLN A 271 11.16 -5.42 -2.01
C GLN A 271 10.09 -6.06 -1.14
N THR A 272 10.17 -6.04 0.19
CA THR A 272 9.25 -6.85 1.03
C THR A 272 7.76 -6.51 0.81
N PHE A 273 7.39 -5.23 0.90
CA PHE A 273 6.01 -4.75 0.69
C PHE A 273 5.86 -3.84 -0.52
N ASN A 274 6.98 -3.36 -1.05
CA ASN A 274 7.05 -2.25 -2.00
C ASN A 274 7.66 -2.66 -3.34
N THR A 275 7.54 -3.94 -3.71
CA THR A 275 8.19 -4.53 -4.90
C THR A 275 7.98 -3.71 -6.16
N LEU A 276 6.79 -3.12 -6.34
CA LEU A 276 6.47 -2.30 -7.51
C LEU A 276 6.31 -0.81 -7.20
N ALA A 277 6.66 -0.35 -5.99
CA ALA A 277 6.80 1.08 -5.74
C ALA A 277 8.09 1.58 -6.43
N PRO A 278 8.02 2.55 -7.35
CA PRO A 278 9.16 2.94 -8.20
C PRO A 278 10.44 3.22 -7.40
N GLU A 279 10.32 4.02 -6.33
CA GLU A 279 11.45 4.45 -5.50
C GLU A 279 12.16 3.26 -4.84
N PHE A 280 11.40 2.26 -4.37
CA PHE A 280 11.96 1.06 -3.76
C PHE A 280 12.49 0.08 -4.79
N ARG A 281 11.76 -0.10 -5.90
CA ARG A 281 12.10 -1.04 -6.96
C ARG A 281 13.40 -0.66 -7.64
N GLU A 282 13.54 0.59 -8.07
CA GLU A 282 14.74 1.08 -8.77
C GLU A 282 15.99 0.88 -7.90
N GLU A 283 15.90 1.21 -6.61
CA GLU A 283 17.01 0.99 -5.69
C GLU A 283 17.24 -0.50 -5.41
N ALA A 284 16.20 -1.31 -5.29
CA ALA A 284 16.36 -2.75 -5.09
C ALA A 284 17.06 -3.43 -6.28
N GLU A 285 16.67 -3.10 -7.51
CA GLU A 285 17.27 -3.60 -8.75
C GLU A 285 18.74 -3.16 -8.87
N HIS A 286 19.10 -2.00 -8.31
CA HIS A 286 20.51 -1.58 -8.22
C HIS A 286 21.36 -2.52 -7.35
N HIS A 287 20.77 -3.21 -6.37
CA HIS A 287 21.45 -4.11 -5.43
C HIS A 287 21.29 -5.61 -5.76
N GLY A 288 20.70 -5.97 -6.90
CA GLY A 288 20.64 -7.35 -7.42
C GLY A 288 19.24 -7.85 -7.71
#